data_AF-A0A1E4TJG3-F1
#
_entry.id   AF-A0A1E4TJG3-F1
#
_cell.length_a   1.000
_cell.length_b   1.000
_cell.length_c   1.000
_cell.angle_alpha   90.00
_cell.angle_beta   90.00
_cell.angle_gamma   90.00
#
_symmetry.space_group_name_H-M   'P 1'
#
loop_
_entity.id
_entity.type
_entity.pdbx_description
1 polymer ?
#
loop_
_entity_poly.entity_id
_entity_poly.type
_entity_poly.pdbx_seq_one_letter_code
_entity_poly.pdbx_strand_id
1 'polypeptide(L)'
;MPELQEESDKPCDTGYGTPEVQELYNDMDYSRLIDGWNSKTGFWAPHDEALDKRASWVRDFIRSRPEKNIAVVGHGGFFKYRLHGTVNEDRWYGNAGWSVNQFDAAGNLEPIDLANIRGTDKLATDATLELERSEFA
;
A
#
# COMPACT_ATOMS: atom_id res chain seq x y z
N MET A 1 -5.57 6.71 2.27
CA MET A 1 -5.11 7.18 3.60
C MET A 1 -3.69 7.72 3.47
N PRO A 2 -3.31 8.80 4.17
CA PRO A 2 -2.04 9.49 3.94
C PRO A 2 -0.79 8.69 4.37
N GLU A 3 -0.91 7.73 5.27
CA GLU A 3 0.22 6.93 5.77
C GLU A 3 0.78 5.97 4.72
N LEU A 4 -0.02 5.69 3.67
CA LEU A 4 0.34 4.85 2.52
C LEU A 4 1.04 5.60 1.39
N GLN A 5 1.34 6.89 1.55
CA GLN A 5 2.13 7.66 0.58
C GLN A 5 3.45 6.97 0.24
N GLU A 6 3.90 7.11 -1.01
CA GLU A 6 5.19 6.60 -1.47
C GLU A 6 6.34 7.12 -0.58
N GLU A 7 7.42 6.36 -0.57
CA GLU A 7 8.55 6.57 0.31
C GLU A 7 9.35 7.85 0.01
N SER A 8 9.33 8.35 -1.23
CA SER A 8 10.14 9.50 -1.64
C SER A 8 9.45 10.85 -1.40
N ASP A 9 10.23 11.94 -1.40
CA ASP A 9 9.78 13.33 -1.33
C ASP A 9 9.68 14.00 -2.71
N LYS A 10 9.74 13.21 -3.79
CA LYS A 10 9.60 13.75 -5.14
C LYS A 10 8.24 14.45 -5.29
N PRO A 11 8.14 15.46 -6.18
CA PRO A 11 6.87 16.14 -6.44
C PRO A 11 5.74 15.19 -6.86
N CYS A 12 6.05 14.10 -7.57
CA CYS A 12 5.06 13.09 -7.96
C CYS A 12 4.54 12.24 -6.80
N ASP A 13 5.28 12.17 -5.70
CA ASP A 13 4.96 11.37 -4.51
C ASP A 13 4.41 12.24 -3.37
N THR A 14 4.27 13.54 -3.62
CA THR A 14 3.82 14.54 -2.65
C THR A 14 2.45 15.06 -3.06
N GLY A 15 1.45 14.80 -2.22
CA GLY A 15 0.07 15.22 -2.49
C GLY A 15 -0.10 16.74 -2.44
N TYR A 16 -1.13 17.25 -3.13
CA TYR A 16 -1.59 18.62 -2.96
C TYR A 16 -2.15 18.86 -1.56
N GLY A 17 -2.24 20.14 -1.15
CA GLY A 17 -2.89 20.50 0.10
C GLY A 17 -4.37 20.10 0.11
N THR A 18 -4.92 19.92 1.32
CA THR A 18 -6.32 19.51 1.50
C THR A 18 -7.32 20.47 0.81
N PRO A 19 -7.18 21.82 0.91
CA PRO A 19 -8.07 22.74 0.19
C PRO A 19 -8.06 22.54 -1.33
N GLU A 20 -6.88 22.34 -1.92
CA GLU A 20 -6.72 22.15 -3.36
C GLU A 20 -7.37 20.85 -3.83
N VAL A 21 -7.23 19.75 -3.08
CA VAL A 21 -7.88 18.48 -3.43
C VAL A 21 -9.41 18.57 -3.24
N GLN A 22 -9.89 19.27 -2.21
CA GLN A 22 -11.33 19.48 -1.96
C GLN A 22 -12.00 20.29 -3.07
N GLU A 23 -11.30 21.26 -3.66
CA GLU A 23 -11.79 22.02 -4.81
C GLU A 23 -11.99 21.11 -6.04
N LEU A 24 -11.08 20.14 -6.24
CA LEU A 24 -11.14 19.20 -7.37
C LEU A 24 -12.16 18.06 -7.15
N TYR A 25 -12.32 17.59 -5.91
CA TYR A 25 -13.14 16.42 -5.58
C TYR A 25 -14.02 16.67 -4.36
N ASN A 26 -15.10 17.42 -4.52
CA ASN A 26 -15.89 17.92 -3.37
C ASN A 26 -16.73 16.86 -2.62
N ASP A 27 -16.83 15.63 -3.13
CA ASP A 27 -17.73 14.56 -2.64
C ASP A 27 -16.99 13.43 -1.90
N MET A 28 -15.74 13.66 -1.49
CA MET A 28 -14.89 12.67 -0.82
C MET A 28 -14.77 12.92 0.71
N ASP A 29 -14.41 11.87 1.46
CA ASP A 29 -14.07 12.00 2.89
C ASP A 29 -12.61 12.42 3.09
N TYR A 30 -12.43 13.60 3.69
CA TYR A 30 -11.14 14.22 3.96
C TYR A 30 -10.72 14.18 5.42
N SER A 31 -11.52 13.57 6.30
CA SER A 31 -11.34 13.61 7.76
C SER A 31 -9.98 13.09 8.25
N ARG A 32 -9.28 12.31 7.42
CA ARG A 32 -7.95 11.77 7.71
C ARG A 32 -6.78 12.59 7.17
N LEU A 33 -7.03 13.60 6.33
CA LEU A 33 -6.00 14.49 5.81
C LEU A 33 -5.67 15.58 6.84
N ILE A 34 -5.02 15.17 7.93
CA ILE A 34 -4.62 16.08 9.01
C ILE A 34 -3.63 17.13 8.50
N ASP A 35 -3.55 18.27 9.18
CA ASP A 35 -2.62 19.33 8.83
C ASP A 35 -1.19 18.80 8.68
N GLY A 36 -0.57 19.10 7.53
CA GLY A 36 0.78 18.66 7.21
C GLY A 36 0.92 17.20 6.76
N TRP A 37 -0.16 16.48 6.47
CA TRP A 37 -0.10 15.08 6.01
C TRP A 37 0.79 14.86 4.78
N ASN A 38 0.93 15.88 3.93
CA ASN A 38 1.72 15.89 2.70
C ASN A 38 3.07 16.59 2.85
N SER A 39 3.53 16.90 4.08
CA SER A 39 4.71 17.74 4.28
C SER A 39 6.04 17.08 3.90
N LYS A 40 6.06 15.74 3.83
CA LYS A 40 7.28 14.92 3.72
C LYS A 40 8.32 15.24 4.81
N THR A 41 7.85 15.60 6.01
CA THR A 41 8.69 15.89 7.19
C THR A 41 8.14 15.21 8.45
N GLY A 42 8.99 15.03 9.48
CA GLY A 42 8.59 14.38 10.74
C GLY A 42 8.07 12.97 10.52
N PHE A 43 6.85 12.67 10.98
CA PHE A 43 6.19 11.38 10.74
C PHE A 43 6.01 11.06 9.24
N TRP A 44 5.93 12.09 8.39
CA TRP A 44 5.74 11.96 6.95
C TRP A 44 7.05 11.90 6.16
N ALA A 45 8.19 11.99 6.84
CA ALA A 45 9.49 12.10 6.18
C ALA A 45 9.86 10.87 5.32
N PRO A 46 10.71 11.05 4.29
CA PRO A 46 11.13 10.00 3.38
C PRO A 46 12.34 9.19 3.88
N HIS A 47 12.58 9.16 5.19
CA HIS A 47 13.70 8.41 5.78
C HIS A 47 13.21 7.17 6.52
N ASP A 48 14.08 6.15 6.63
CA ASP A 48 13.76 4.81 7.13
C ASP A 48 12.95 4.82 8.44
N GLU A 49 13.39 5.57 9.45
CA GLU A 49 12.68 5.61 10.74
C GLU A 49 11.23 6.10 10.62
N ALA A 50 10.97 7.12 9.81
CA ALA A 50 9.61 7.63 9.61
C ALA A 50 8.77 6.65 8.78
N LEU A 51 9.37 6.05 7.76
CA LEU A 51 8.74 5.03 6.91
C LEU A 51 8.33 3.79 7.71
N ASP A 52 9.20 3.30 8.59
CA ASP A 52 8.93 2.12 9.41
C ASP A 52 7.85 2.41 10.46
N LYS A 53 7.85 3.62 11.05
CA LYS A 53 6.76 4.08 11.93
C LYS A 53 5.43 4.15 11.20
N ARG A 54 5.40 4.67 9.96
CA ARG A 54 4.19 4.69 9.12
C ARG A 54 3.72 3.27 8.81
N ALA A 55 4.62 2.37 8.44
CA ALA A 55 4.27 0.99 8.13
C ALA A 55 3.73 0.24 9.36
N SER A 56 4.31 0.45 10.55
CA SER A 56 3.77 -0.10 11.79
C SER A 56 2.37 0.42 12.07
N TRP A 57 2.18 1.74 11.97
CA TRP A 57 0.87 2.38 12.15
C TRP A 57 -0.17 1.78 11.20
N VAL A 58 0.17 1.60 9.92
CA VAL A 58 -0.74 1.04 8.92
C VAL A 58 -1.09 -0.41 9.24
N ARG A 59 -0.13 -1.25 9.61
CA ARG A 59 -0.39 -2.65 10.00
C ARG A 59 -1.33 -2.72 11.19
N ASP A 60 -1.13 -1.88 12.20
CA ASP A 60 -1.99 -1.81 13.39
C ASP A 60 -3.40 -1.31 13.04
N PHE A 61 -3.49 -0.27 12.20
CA PHE A 61 -4.77 0.22 11.70
C PHE A 61 -5.55 -0.88 10.99
N ILE A 62 -4.92 -1.58 10.02
CA ILE A 62 -5.56 -2.67 9.27
C ILE A 62 -5.95 -3.81 10.21
N ARG A 63 -5.11 -4.19 11.17
CA ARG A 63 -5.43 -5.27 12.12
C ARG A 63 -6.59 -4.93 13.05
N SER A 64 -6.77 -3.66 13.39
CA SER A 64 -7.87 -3.21 14.26
C SER A 64 -9.25 -3.23 13.57
N ARG A 65 -9.27 -3.41 12.26
CA ARG A 65 -10.50 -3.40 11.46
C ARG A 65 -11.34 -4.67 11.67
N PRO A 66 -12.67 -4.56 11.77
CA PRO A 66 -13.55 -5.73 11.84
C PRO A 66 -13.66 -6.49 10.51
N GLU A 67 -13.28 -5.87 9.39
CA GLU A 67 -13.34 -6.45 8.06
C GLU A 67 -12.37 -7.64 7.91
N LYS A 68 -12.85 -8.77 7.37
CA LYS A 68 -12.03 -9.98 7.16
C LYS A 68 -11.07 -9.87 5.98
N ASN A 69 -11.51 -9.19 4.92
CA ASN A 69 -10.74 -8.98 3.70
C ASN A 69 -10.67 -7.47 3.46
N ILE A 70 -9.47 -6.94 3.30
CA ILE A 70 -9.23 -5.50 3.15
C ILE A 70 -8.37 -5.29 1.90
N ALA A 71 -8.90 -4.51 0.96
CA ALA A 71 -8.11 -4.03 -0.17
C ALA A 71 -7.34 -2.78 0.25
N VAL A 72 -6.02 -2.81 0.07
CA VAL A 72 -5.13 -1.68 0.37
C VAL A 72 -4.53 -1.20 -0.93
N VAL A 73 -4.80 0.05 -1.28
CA VAL A 73 -4.28 0.71 -2.49
C VAL A 73 -3.27 1.76 -2.07
N GLY A 74 -2.11 1.77 -2.73
CA GLY A 74 -0.98 2.62 -2.41
C GLY A 74 0.12 2.50 -3.45
N HIS A 75 1.36 2.68 -3.03
CA HIS A 75 2.50 2.73 -3.94
C HIS A 75 3.43 1.53 -3.77
N GLY A 76 4.06 1.13 -4.88
CA GLY A 76 4.88 -0.06 -4.96
C GLY A 76 6.12 -0.03 -4.08
N GLY A 77 6.81 1.11 -3.98
CA GLY A 77 8.01 1.26 -3.14
C GLY A 77 7.68 1.05 -1.66
N PHE A 78 6.71 1.79 -1.15
CA PHE A 78 6.25 1.69 0.23
C PHE A 78 5.76 0.27 0.57
N PHE A 79 5.01 -0.38 -0.32
CA PHE A 79 4.58 -1.77 -0.10
C PHE A 79 5.78 -2.70 -0.02
N LYS A 80 6.62 -2.69 -1.06
CA LYS A 80 7.80 -3.56 -1.20
C LYS A 80 8.74 -3.46 0.00
N TYR A 81 9.10 -2.25 0.40
CA TYR A 81 10.19 -2.03 1.35
C TYR A 81 9.73 -1.88 2.80
N ARG A 82 8.46 -1.52 3.05
CA ARG A 82 8.00 -1.11 4.39
C ARG A 82 6.81 -1.91 4.91
N LEU A 83 5.76 -2.02 4.10
CA LEU A 83 4.48 -2.51 4.60
C LEU A 83 4.50 -4.01 4.96
N HIS A 84 5.17 -4.84 4.15
CA HIS A 84 5.17 -6.30 4.33
C HIS A 84 5.89 -6.79 5.59
N GLY A 85 6.75 -5.98 6.22
CA GLY A 85 7.50 -6.35 7.43
C GLY A 85 8.77 -7.15 7.14
N THR A 86 8.87 -7.78 5.97
CA THR A 86 10.10 -8.32 5.40
C THR A 86 10.36 -7.66 4.04
N VAL A 87 11.58 -7.17 3.84
CA VAL A 87 12.00 -6.66 2.52
C VAL A 87 12.14 -7.88 1.60
N ASN A 88 11.32 -7.91 0.55
CA ASN A 88 11.48 -8.90 -0.52
C ASN A 88 11.94 -8.16 -1.77
N GLU A 89 13.23 -8.27 -2.08
CA GLU A 89 13.84 -7.58 -3.22
C GLU A 89 13.29 -8.07 -4.56
N ASP A 90 12.87 -9.33 -4.63
CA ASP A 90 12.29 -9.97 -5.82
C ASP A 90 10.82 -9.54 -6.04
N ARG A 91 10.17 -8.97 -5.03
CA ARG A 91 8.80 -8.49 -5.13
C ARG A 91 8.79 -7.15 -5.88
N TRP A 92 8.27 -7.16 -7.10
CA TRP A 92 8.06 -5.97 -7.92
C TRP A 92 6.57 -5.73 -8.13
N TYR A 93 6.14 -4.48 -7.91
CA TYR A 93 4.79 -4.04 -8.25
C TYR A 93 4.84 -3.33 -9.60
N GLY A 94 4.38 -4.00 -10.65
CA GLY A 94 4.13 -3.40 -11.96
C GLY A 94 2.96 -2.41 -11.93
N ASN A 95 2.61 -1.86 -13.09
CA ASN A 95 1.42 -1.02 -13.20
C ASN A 95 0.17 -1.80 -12.75
N ALA A 96 -0.53 -1.29 -11.73
CA ALA A 96 -1.65 -1.97 -11.08
C ALA A 96 -1.34 -3.38 -10.54
N GLY A 97 -0.07 -3.68 -10.26
CA GLY A 97 0.33 -4.94 -9.63
C GLY A 97 -0.28 -5.09 -8.23
N TRP A 98 -0.64 -6.31 -7.86
CA TRP A 98 -1.27 -6.62 -6.58
C TRP A 98 -0.73 -7.91 -5.97
N SER A 99 -0.95 -8.09 -4.67
CA SER A 99 -0.67 -9.34 -3.98
C SER A 99 -1.67 -9.54 -2.85
N VAL A 100 -1.88 -10.79 -2.44
CA VAL A 100 -2.67 -11.11 -1.24
C VAL A 100 -1.70 -11.50 -0.14
N ASN A 101 -1.94 -10.95 1.05
CA ASN A 101 -1.11 -11.16 2.21
C ASN A 101 -2.00 -11.43 3.42
N GLN A 102 -1.45 -12.12 4.41
CA GLN A 102 -2.09 -12.33 5.71
C GLN A 102 -1.16 -11.88 6.83
N PHE A 103 -1.75 -11.54 7.98
CA PHE A 103 -0.95 -11.28 9.16
C PHE A 103 -0.35 -12.57 9.71
N ASP A 104 0.96 -12.57 9.95
CA ASP A 104 1.61 -13.59 10.76
C ASP A 104 1.36 -13.35 12.27
N ALA A 105 1.87 -14.25 13.11
CA ALA A 105 1.75 -14.14 14.56
C ALA A 105 2.50 -12.93 15.17
N ALA A 106 3.52 -12.41 14.48
CA ALA A 106 4.26 -11.22 14.87
C ALA A 106 3.61 -9.92 14.38
N GLY A 107 2.59 -10.03 13.53
CA GLY A 107 1.89 -8.91 12.94
C GLY A 107 2.52 -8.35 11.65
N ASN A 108 3.38 -9.10 10.98
CA ASN A 108 3.87 -8.77 9.64
C ASN A 108 2.89 -9.26 8.56
N LEU A 109 2.97 -8.67 7.36
CA LEU A 109 2.10 -9.01 6.24
C LEU A 109 2.84 -9.91 5.26
N GLU A 110 2.63 -11.21 5.41
CA GLU A 110 3.30 -12.21 4.60
C GLU A 110 2.45 -12.59 3.38
N PRO A 111 3.07 -12.78 2.19
CA PRO A 111 2.38 -13.30 1.01
C PRO A 111 1.67 -14.60 1.33
N ILE A 112 0.49 -14.79 0.74
CA ILE A 112 -0.15 -16.09 0.71
C ILE A 112 -0.26 -16.60 -0.71
N ASP A 113 -0.09 -17.91 -0.86
CA ASP A 113 -0.37 -18.61 -2.10
C ASP A 113 -1.89 -18.56 -2.37
N LEU A 114 -2.24 -17.98 -3.52
CA LEU A 114 -3.63 -17.82 -3.95
C LEU A 114 -4.35 -19.16 -4.08
N ALA A 115 -3.63 -20.26 -4.33
CA ALA A 115 -4.18 -21.61 -4.37
C ALA A 115 -4.73 -22.07 -3.01
N ASN A 116 -4.31 -21.45 -1.91
CA ASN A 116 -4.72 -21.80 -0.54
C ASN A 116 -5.88 -20.94 0.00
N ILE A 117 -6.42 -20.01 -0.81
CA ILE A 117 -7.52 -19.15 -0.40
C ILE A 117 -8.84 -19.72 -0.92
N ARG A 118 -9.82 -19.97 -0.03
CA ARG A 118 -11.17 -20.39 -0.46
C ARG A 118 -11.87 -19.26 -1.21
N GLY A 119 -12.30 -19.51 -2.45
CA GLY A 119 -13.09 -18.58 -3.27
C GLY A 119 -12.30 -17.71 -4.25
N THR A 120 -11.01 -17.99 -4.45
CA THR A 120 -10.12 -17.30 -5.41
C THR A 120 -10.02 -17.99 -6.76
N ASP A 121 -10.83 -19.02 -7.02
CA ASP A 121 -10.90 -19.74 -8.31
C ASP A 121 -11.11 -18.80 -9.52
N LYS A 122 -11.64 -17.59 -9.28
CA LYS A 122 -11.82 -16.52 -10.29
C LYS A 122 -10.76 -15.43 -10.30
N LEU A 123 -9.88 -15.35 -9.31
CA LEU A 123 -8.80 -14.35 -9.20
C LEU A 123 -7.46 -14.92 -9.70
N ALA A 124 -7.25 -16.23 -9.59
CA ALA A 124 -6.06 -16.92 -10.09
C ALA A 124 -5.96 -16.90 -11.63
N THR A 125 -7.09 -16.73 -12.33
CA THR A 125 -7.16 -16.75 -13.81
C THR A 125 -6.70 -15.46 -14.46
N ASP A 126 -6.67 -14.33 -13.76
CA ASP A 126 -6.21 -13.04 -14.31
C ASP A 126 -4.71 -12.81 -14.11
N ALA A 127 -4.11 -13.33 -13.02
CA ALA A 127 -2.66 -13.24 -12.79
C ALA A 127 -1.85 -14.10 -13.79
N THR A 128 -2.44 -15.17 -14.33
CA THR A 128 -1.83 -16.00 -15.38
C THR A 128 -1.79 -15.30 -16.74
N LEU A 129 -2.68 -14.33 -16.99
CA LEU A 129 -2.70 -13.56 -18.24
C LEU A 129 -1.61 -12.49 -18.35
N GLU A 130 -1.04 -12.02 -17.21
CA GLU A 130 0.09 -11.08 -17.24
C GLU A 130 1.44 -11.78 -17.46
N LEU A 131 1.60 -13.02 -17.00
CA LEU A 131 2.83 -13.80 -17.21
C LEU A 131 3.02 -14.25 -18.67
N GLU A 132 1.95 -14.48 -19.43
CA GLU A 132 2.07 -14.82 -20.86
C GLU A 132 2.38 -13.61 -21.76
N ARG A 133 2.28 -12.38 -21.25
CA ARG A 133 2.61 -11.17 -22.02
C ARG A 133 4.08 -10.75 -21.95
N SER A 134 4.87 -11.33 -21.04
CA SER A 134 6.32 -11.08 -20.97
C SER A 134 7.15 -11.94 -21.93
N GLU A 135 6.55 -12.90 -22.64
CA GLU A 135 7.25 -13.71 -23.65
C GLU A 135 7.19 -13.14 -25.08
N PHE A 136 6.60 -11.96 -25.27
CA PHE A 136 6.51 -11.28 -26.57
C PHE A 136 6.93 -9.80 -26.53
N ALA A 137 8.07 -9.50 -25.92
CA ALA A 137 8.75 -8.20 -26.03
C ALA A 137 10.23 -8.39 -26.39
#